data_AF-A0A9X8G9F2-F1
#
_entry.id   AF-A0A9X8G9F2-F1
#
_cell.length_a   1.000
_cell.length_b   1.000
_cell.length_c   1.000
_cell.angle_alpha   90.00
_cell.angle_beta   90.00
_cell.angle_gamma   90.00
#
_symmetry.space_group_name_H-M   'P 1'
#
loop_
_entity.id
_entity.type
_entity.pdbx_description
1 polymer ?
#
loop_
_entity_poly.entity_id
_entity_poly.type
_entity_poly.pdbx_seq_one_letter_code
_entity_poly.pdbx_strand_id
1 'polypeptide(L)'
;MSSKQCKVDNCTNKVLAREMCSKHYTQWRKHGELRPDLEKQRHDICTEEGCNRKHYCKGYCNKHYKQYKSHGRTTPELERIGKTKICKVDDCNKKTLSKGYCSKHYSQLYKYNTLRPDIERGKIRLCTVDGCENKYKAKGYCTGHYVQFKKYGYIVKPVKQETRLCKAEGCNEPIRARGCCDKHYQQLRIHGSLKSKSKKLCSVEGCTSPHQSKGFCNKHYKQITRHNEIIDYRLHRGCMVEGCNNKHKARGLCKKHYQRVMNTLNKVQNTYNIKVGVVNE
;
A
#
# COMPACT_ATOMS: atom_id res chain seq x y z
N MET A 1 4.19 26.21 -19.06
CA MET A 1 4.71 27.18 -18.07
C MET A 1 6.09 26.72 -17.62
N SER A 2 7.14 27.46 -17.99
CA SER A 2 8.54 27.13 -17.69
C SER A 2 8.84 27.42 -16.22
N SER A 3 9.30 26.43 -15.45
CA SER A 3 9.70 26.63 -14.06
C SER A 3 11.06 27.32 -14.02
N LYS A 4 11.12 28.53 -13.45
CA LYS A 4 12.38 29.29 -13.28
C LYS A 4 13.42 28.42 -12.54
N GLN A 5 14.59 28.28 -13.15
CA GLN A 5 15.74 27.54 -12.61
C GLN A 5 16.61 28.48 -11.76
N CYS A 6 17.38 27.89 -10.85
CA CYS A 6 18.26 28.61 -9.94
C CYS A 6 19.34 29.40 -10.70
N LYS A 7 19.64 30.62 -10.24
CA LYS A 7 20.68 31.50 -10.81
C LYS A 7 22.12 31.01 -10.58
N VAL A 8 22.32 29.94 -9.82
CA VAL A 8 23.65 29.40 -9.53
C VAL A 8 24.07 28.48 -10.68
N ASP A 9 25.28 28.67 -11.21
CA ASP A 9 25.82 27.91 -12.33
C ASP A 9 25.73 26.41 -12.08
N ASN A 10 25.29 25.65 -13.09
CA ASN A 10 25.03 24.21 -13.03
C ASN A 10 23.96 23.73 -12.03
N CYS A 11 23.08 24.61 -11.54
CA CYS A 11 21.97 24.22 -10.66
C CYS A 11 20.63 24.07 -11.40
N THR A 12 20.23 22.82 -11.64
CA THR A 12 18.93 22.49 -12.28
C THR A 12 17.74 22.52 -11.32
N ASN A 13 17.96 22.90 -10.05
CA ASN A 13 16.88 22.92 -9.05
C ASN A 13 15.96 24.12 -9.28
N LYS A 14 14.67 23.94 -8.96
CA LYS A 14 13.66 25.00 -9.07
C LYS A 14 13.91 26.13 -8.08
N VAL A 15 13.66 27.36 -8.50
CA VAL A 15 13.72 28.56 -7.65
C VAL A 15 12.67 28.47 -6.55
N LEU A 16 13.10 28.75 -5.32
CA LEU A 16 12.20 28.89 -4.16
C LEU A 16 12.03 30.37 -3.78
N ALA A 17 13.13 31.10 -3.60
CA ALA A 17 13.12 32.52 -3.22
C ALA A 17 14.44 33.19 -3.67
N ARG A 18 14.39 34.51 -3.93
CA ARG A 18 15.56 35.32 -4.33
C ARG A 18 16.35 34.75 -5.53
N GLU A 19 15.64 34.21 -6.52
CA GLU A 19 16.21 33.55 -7.72
C GLU A 19 17.10 32.33 -7.43
N MET A 20 17.05 31.81 -6.20
CA MET A 20 17.86 30.69 -5.73
C MET A 20 17.00 29.47 -5.37
N CYS A 21 17.57 28.27 -5.51
CA CYS A 21 16.93 27.05 -5.04
C CYS A 21 16.95 26.97 -3.50
N SER A 22 16.14 26.08 -2.92
CA SER A 22 16.04 25.90 -1.46
C SER A 22 17.39 25.68 -0.77
N LYS A 23 18.32 24.95 -1.40
CA LYS A 23 19.65 24.68 -0.86
C LYS A 23 20.53 25.94 -0.86
N HIS A 24 20.60 26.62 -2.00
CA HIS A 24 21.40 27.86 -2.16
C HIS A 24 20.88 29.00 -1.30
N TYR A 25 19.55 29.15 -1.22
CA TYR A 25 18.93 30.12 -0.31
C TYR A 25 19.25 29.82 1.16
N THR A 26 19.26 28.54 1.56
CA THR A 26 19.61 28.14 2.93
C THR A 26 21.10 28.36 3.23
N GLN A 27 21.98 28.12 2.25
CA GLN A 27 23.41 28.35 2.38
C GLN A 27 23.72 29.85 2.53
N TRP A 28 23.14 30.68 1.64
CA TRP A 28 23.24 32.13 1.71
C TRP A 28 22.68 32.68 3.04
N ARG A 29 21.54 32.17 3.51
CA ARG A 29 20.97 32.57 4.82
C ARG A 29 21.90 32.25 5.99
N LYS A 30 22.68 31.17 5.92
CA LYS A 30 23.56 30.74 7.01
C LYS A 30 24.92 31.42 7.02
N HIS A 31 25.47 31.73 5.84
CA HIS A 31 26.85 32.21 5.71
C HIS A 31 26.95 33.63 5.12
N GLY A 32 25.84 34.26 4.74
CA GLY A 32 25.82 35.60 4.12
C GLY A 32 26.26 35.63 2.65
N GLU A 33 26.99 34.61 2.21
CA GLU A 33 27.50 34.42 0.85
C GLU A 33 27.22 32.99 0.35
N LEU A 34 27.21 32.81 -0.98
CA LEU A 34 27.24 31.47 -1.55
C LEU A 34 28.66 30.91 -1.43
N ARG A 35 28.75 29.65 -1.02
CA ARG A 35 30.02 28.91 -0.87
C ARG A 35 30.05 27.73 -1.83
N PRO A 36 30.45 27.95 -3.10
CA PRO A 36 30.51 26.89 -4.11
C PRO A 36 31.46 25.74 -3.72
N ASP A 37 32.48 26.04 -2.91
CA ASP A 37 33.45 25.11 -2.33
C ASP A 37 32.79 24.00 -1.47
N LEU A 38 31.61 24.26 -0.91
CA LEU A 38 30.86 23.30 -0.09
C LEU A 38 29.83 22.48 -0.90
N GLU A 39 29.70 22.75 -2.20
CA GLU A 39 28.76 22.03 -3.06
C GLU A 39 29.27 20.62 -3.40
N LYS A 40 28.75 19.61 -2.69
CA LYS A 40 29.05 18.21 -2.99
C LYS A 40 28.48 17.82 -4.36
N GLN A 41 29.36 17.43 -5.28
CA GLN A 41 29.01 16.95 -6.62
C GLN A 41 27.99 15.81 -6.56
N ARG A 42 26.81 16.02 -7.17
CA ARG A 42 25.78 14.99 -7.31
C ARG A 42 26.19 14.05 -8.43
N HIS A 43 26.30 12.78 -8.10
CA HIS A 43 26.49 11.71 -9.05
C HIS A 43 25.14 10.99 -9.17
N ASP A 44 24.56 10.92 -10.36
CA ASP A 44 23.32 10.17 -10.58
C ASP A 44 23.60 8.69 -10.94
N ILE A 45 24.80 8.45 -11.46
CA ILE A 45 25.30 7.14 -11.94
C ILE A 45 26.62 6.85 -11.21
N CYS A 46 26.98 5.56 -11.15
CA CYS A 46 28.28 5.12 -10.65
C CYS A 46 29.43 5.74 -11.45
N THR A 47 30.46 6.21 -10.77
CA THR A 47 31.69 6.77 -11.35
C THR A 47 32.62 5.72 -11.98
N GLU A 48 32.29 4.43 -11.86
CA GLU A 48 33.09 3.33 -12.40
C GLU A 48 32.86 3.17 -13.91
N GLU A 49 33.95 3.07 -14.67
CA GLU A 49 33.90 2.91 -16.12
C GLU A 49 33.07 1.68 -16.52
N GLY A 50 32.07 1.90 -17.39
CA GLY A 50 31.16 0.84 -17.85
C GLY A 50 30.00 0.51 -16.90
N CYS A 51 29.84 1.21 -15.77
CA CYS A 51 28.77 0.94 -14.79
C CYS A 51 27.61 1.93 -14.89
N ASN A 52 26.55 1.56 -15.62
CA ASN A 52 25.31 2.36 -15.71
C ASN A 52 24.36 2.18 -14.51
N ARG A 53 24.86 1.72 -13.34
CA ARG A 53 24.02 1.54 -12.15
C ARG A 53 23.85 2.86 -11.41
N LYS A 54 22.68 3.03 -10.79
CA LYS A 54 22.36 4.21 -9.98
C LYS A 54 23.38 4.42 -8.85
N HIS A 55 23.82 5.67 -8.69
CA HIS A 55 24.67 6.10 -7.59
C HIS A 55 24.03 5.77 -6.23
N TYR A 56 24.85 5.31 -5.30
CA TYR A 56 24.45 5.07 -3.91
C TYR A 56 25.17 6.03 -2.96
N CYS A 57 26.51 6.01 -2.93
CA CYS A 57 27.31 6.93 -2.11
C CYS A 57 28.79 6.93 -2.54
N LYS A 58 29.53 7.99 -2.18
CA LYS A 58 30.95 8.21 -2.55
C LYS A 58 31.26 8.06 -4.06
N GLY A 59 30.30 8.37 -4.92
CA GLY A 59 30.44 8.21 -6.38
C GLY A 59 30.11 6.79 -6.87
N TYR A 60 29.98 5.81 -5.99
CA TYR A 60 29.80 4.42 -6.37
C TYR A 60 28.34 3.94 -6.27
N CYS A 61 27.97 2.94 -7.07
CA CYS A 61 26.75 2.15 -6.86
C CYS A 61 26.90 1.27 -5.62
N ASN A 62 25.80 0.70 -5.11
CA ASN A 62 25.83 -0.11 -3.88
C ASN A 62 26.83 -1.29 -3.96
N LYS A 63 26.96 -1.92 -5.13
CA LYS A 63 27.89 -3.04 -5.34
C LYS A 63 29.35 -2.56 -5.30
N HIS A 64 29.68 -1.52 -6.07
CA HIS A 64 31.03 -0.95 -6.12
C HIS A 64 31.43 -0.33 -4.78
N TYR A 65 30.51 0.30 -4.08
CA TYR A 65 30.76 0.80 -2.73
C TYR A 65 31.07 -0.32 -1.73
N LYS A 66 30.41 -1.48 -1.84
CA LYS A 66 30.72 -2.65 -1.01
C LYS A 66 32.11 -3.21 -1.31
N GLN A 67 32.50 -3.28 -2.58
CA GLN A 67 33.85 -3.69 -2.99
C GLN A 67 34.90 -2.71 -2.46
N TYR A 68 34.67 -1.40 -2.61
CA TYR A 68 35.51 -0.34 -2.06
C TYR A 68 35.62 -0.43 -0.53
N LYS A 69 34.52 -0.71 0.17
CA LYS A 69 34.52 -0.85 1.64
C LYS A 69 35.30 -2.08 2.11
N SER A 70 35.31 -3.17 1.35
CA SER A 70 35.99 -4.40 1.75
C SER A 70 37.47 -4.45 1.34
N HIS A 71 37.83 -3.84 0.21
CA HIS A 71 39.18 -3.96 -0.38
C HIS A 71 39.90 -2.62 -0.59
N GLY A 72 39.30 -1.49 -0.23
CA GLY A 72 39.87 -0.16 -0.45
C GLY A 72 39.90 0.30 -1.91
N ARG A 73 39.61 -0.59 -2.86
CA ARG A 73 39.46 -0.33 -4.30
C ARG A 73 38.23 -1.04 -4.86
N THR A 74 37.71 -0.55 -5.96
CA THR A 74 36.79 -1.34 -6.77
C THR A 74 37.55 -2.51 -7.38
N THR A 75 36.87 -3.64 -7.60
CA THR A 75 37.45 -4.84 -8.20
C THR A 75 36.75 -5.11 -9.54
N PRO A 76 37.10 -4.38 -10.61
CA PRO A 76 36.57 -4.59 -11.95
C PRO A 76 36.73 -6.04 -12.41
N GLU A 77 37.81 -6.72 -12.00
CA GLU A 77 38.13 -8.10 -12.36
C GLU A 77 37.11 -9.11 -11.80
N LEU A 78 36.40 -8.75 -10.73
CA LEU A 78 35.33 -9.55 -10.14
C LEU A 78 33.95 -9.23 -10.73
N GLU A 79 33.85 -8.24 -11.62
CA GLU A 79 32.63 -7.98 -12.36
C GLU A 79 32.38 -9.12 -13.36
N ARG A 80 31.62 -10.13 -12.91
CA ARG A 80 31.17 -11.23 -13.76
C ARG A 80 30.45 -10.70 -15.00
N ILE A 81 31.14 -10.73 -16.14
CA ILE A 81 30.55 -10.73 -17.50
C ILE A 81 29.92 -12.12 -17.81
N GLY A 82 29.86 -13.02 -16.82
CA GLY A 82 29.47 -14.41 -17.00
C GLY A 82 28.01 -14.61 -17.36
N LYS A 83 27.76 -15.20 -18.54
CA LYS A 83 26.50 -15.79 -18.99
C LYS A 83 25.76 -16.47 -17.83
N THR A 84 24.51 -16.10 -17.61
CA THR A 84 23.67 -16.71 -16.57
C THR A 84 23.48 -18.19 -16.86
N LYS A 85 24.14 -19.06 -16.09
CA LYS A 85 23.92 -20.51 -16.17
C LYS A 85 22.51 -20.83 -15.67
N ILE A 86 21.80 -21.66 -16.43
CA ILE A 86 20.47 -22.19 -16.10
C ILE A 86 20.61 -23.52 -15.35
N CYS A 87 19.58 -23.86 -14.57
CA CYS A 87 19.55 -25.05 -13.75
C CYS A 87 19.73 -26.33 -14.59
N LYS A 88 20.50 -27.29 -14.08
CA LYS A 88 20.68 -28.64 -14.65
C LYS A 88 19.42 -29.54 -14.62
N VAL A 89 18.30 -29.05 -14.12
CA VAL A 89 17.08 -29.86 -14.01
C VAL A 89 16.25 -29.59 -15.25
N ASP A 90 15.86 -30.67 -15.94
CA ASP A 90 15.00 -30.61 -17.11
C ASP A 90 13.71 -29.85 -16.77
N ASP A 91 13.28 -28.96 -17.65
CA ASP A 91 12.15 -28.03 -17.46
C ASP A 91 12.35 -26.95 -16.36
N CYS A 92 13.60 -26.66 -15.97
CA CYS A 92 13.91 -25.58 -15.03
C CYS A 92 14.73 -24.42 -15.62
N ASN A 93 14.04 -23.37 -16.08
CA ASN A 93 14.67 -22.15 -16.60
C ASN A 93 15.19 -21.16 -15.54
N LYS A 94 15.43 -21.63 -14.30
CA LYS A 94 15.91 -20.76 -13.20
C LYS A 94 17.42 -20.66 -13.20
N LYS A 95 17.94 -19.48 -12.84
CA LYS A 95 19.38 -19.21 -12.70
C LYS A 95 20.00 -20.11 -11.63
N THR A 96 21.18 -20.66 -11.92
CA THR A 96 21.93 -21.49 -10.97
C THR A 96 22.44 -20.66 -9.80
N LEU A 97 22.30 -21.19 -8.59
CA LEU A 97 22.91 -20.66 -7.38
C LEU A 97 24.30 -21.27 -7.15
N SER A 98 24.37 -22.60 -7.08
CA SER A 98 25.59 -23.36 -6.78
C SER A 98 25.49 -24.79 -7.30
N LYS A 99 26.62 -25.44 -7.59
CA LYS A 99 26.73 -26.81 -8.13
C LYS A 99 25.90 -27.08 -9.40
N GLY A 100 25.56 -26.05 -10.16
CA GLY A 100 24.74 -26.15 -11.37
C GLY A 100 23.23 -26.24 -11.13
N TYR A 101 22.77 -26.02 -9.90
CA TYR A 101 21.34 -26.07 -9.53
C TYR A 101 20.81 -24.69 -9.15
N CYS A 102 19.53 -24.42 -9.43
CA CYS A 102 18.87 -23.22 -8.92
C CYS A 102 18.74 -23.29 -7.39
N SER A 103 18.47 -22.16 -6.72
CA SER A 103 18.34 -22.09 -5.25
C SER A 103 17.43 -23.20 -4.68
N LYS A 104 16.28 -23.46 -5.31
CA LYS A 104 15.33 -24.50 -4.88
C LYS A 104 15.91 -25.92 -4.98
N HIS A 105 16.49 -26.26 -6.13
CA HIS A 105 17.06 -27.59 -6.38
C HIS A 105 18.32 -27.81 -5.55
N TYR A 106 19.13 -26.78 -5.36
CA TYR A 106 20.26 -26.81 -4.44
C TYR A 106 19.81 -27.07 -3.00
N SER A 107 18.74 -26.42 -2.53
CA SER A 107 18.18 -26.69 -1.20
C SER A 107 17.60 -28.10 -1.06
N GLN A 108 16.98 -28.64 -2.10
CA GLN A 108 16.51 -30.04 -2.10
C GLN A 108 17.69 -31.01 -2.01
N LEU A 109 18.72 -30.81 -2.84
CA LEU A 109 19.94 -31.60 -2.80
C LEU A 109 20.61 -31.53 -1.43
N TYR A 110 20.70 -30.34 -0.82
CA TYR A 110 21.31 -30.17 0.50
C TYR A 110 20.50 -30.88 1.60
N LYS A 111 19.17 -30.84 1.54
CA LYS A 111 18.30 -31.37 2.60
C LYS A 111 18.08 -32.88 2.51
N TYR A 112 17.99 -33.42 1.30
CA TYR A 112 17.60 -34.81 1.05
C TYR A 112 18.72 -35.63 0.40
N ASN A 113 19.86 -35.01 0.11
CA ASN A 113 20.97 -35.60 -0.65
C ASN A 113 20.57 -36.18 -2.02
N THR A 114 19.39 -35.79 -2.52
CA THR A 114 18.84 -36.20 -3.81
C THR A 114 17.89 -35.13 -4.31
N LEU A 115 17.76 -35.02 -5.63
CA LEU A 115 16.70 -34.22 -6.24
C LEU A 115 15.39 -34.99 -6.11
N ARG A 116 14.33 -34.28 -5.73
CA ARG A 116 12.99 -34.85 -5.60
C ARG A 116 12.05 -34.18 -6.60
N PRO A 117 12.04 -34.65 -7.87
CA PRO A 117 11.11 -34.18 -8.90
C PRO A 117 9.66 -34.36 -8.48
N ASP A 118 9.39 -35.36 -7.63
CA ASP A 118 8.07 -35.69 -7.12
C ASP A 118 7.46 -34.55 -6.27
N ILE A 119 8.29 -33.68 -5.68
CA ILE A 119 7.88 -32.50 -4.89
C ILE A 119 7.83 -31.24 -5.77
N GLU A 120 8.04 -31.36 -7.08
CA GLU A 120 7.97 -30.22 -7.97
C GLU A 120 6.54 -29.70 -8.12
N ARG A 121 6.43 -28.39 -7.87
CA ARG A 121 5.20 -27.65 -7.64
C ARG A 121 4.44 -27.58 -8.96
N GLY A 122 3.38 -28.37 -9.09
CA GLY A 122 2.52 -28.40 -10.28
C GLY A 122 1.45 -29.50 -10.25
N LYS A 123 1.75 -30.66 -9.65
CA LYS A 123 0.75 -31.71 -9.42
C LYS A 123 0.07 -31.50 -8.06
N ILE A 124 -1.19 -31.08 -8.06
CA ILE A 124 -2.01 -31.07 -6.85
C ILE A 124 -2.14 -32.53 -6.40
N ARG A 125 -1.40 -32.91 -5.36
CA ARG A 125 -1.64 -34.20 -4.69
C ARG A 125 -2.90 -34.05 -3.84
N LEU A 126 -3.83 -34.99 -3.95
CA LEU A 126 -5.00 -35.09 -3.09
C LEU A 126 -4.64 -35.86 -1.82
N CYS A 127 -5.51 -35.77 -0.81
CA CYS A 127 -5.36 -36.53 0.42
C CYS A 127 -5.48 -38.04 0.13
N THR A 128 -4.63 -38.86 0.75
CA THR A 128 -4.67 -40.33 0.64
C THR A 128 -5.85 -40.97 1.38
N VAL A 129 -6.77 -40.17 1.94
CA VAL A 129 -7.93 -40.70 2.66
C VAL A 129 -9.05 -40.88 1.65
N ASP A 130 -9.61 -42.09 1.63
CA ASP A 130 -10.73 -42.44 0.75
C ASP A 130 -11.90 -41.45 0.92
N GLY A 131 -12.37 -40.89 -0.20
CA GLY A 131 -13.40 -39.85 -0.22
C GLY A 131 -12.94 -38.42 0.16
N CYS A 132 -11.63 -38.14 0.25
CA CYS A 132 -11.12 -36.80 0.58
C CYS A 132 -10.45 -36.09 -0.60
N GLU A 133 -11.16 -35.11 -1.18
CA GLU A 133 -10.66 -34.26 -2.28
C GLU A 133 -9.77 -33.09 -1.82
N ASN A 134 -9.44 -33.03 -0.53
CA ASN A 134 -8.62 -31.94 0.00
C ASN A 134 -7.16 -32.07 -0.44
N LYS A 135 -6.52 -30.92 -0.65
CA LYS A 135 -5.10 -30.85 -1.04
C LYS A 135 -4.19 -31.46 0.02
N TYR A 136 -3.28 -32.30 -0.45
CA TYR A 136 -2.20 -32.92 0.32
C TYR A 136 -1.28 -31.84 0.92
N LYS A 137 -1.00 -31.94 2.23
CA LYS A 137 -0.06 -31.05 2.92
C LYS A 137 1.20 -31.78 3.40
N ALA A 138 1.05 -32.90 4.11
CA ALA A 138 2.18 -33.63 4.70
C ALA A 138 1.80 -35.10 5.03
N LYS A 139 2.74 -36.04 4.85
CA LYS A 139 2.59 -37.49 5.15
C LYS A 139 1.38 -38.19 4.50
N GLY A 140 1.13 -37.99 3.21
CA GLY A 140 -0.12 -38.41 2.53
C GLY A 140 -1.42 -37.65 2.89
N TYR A 141 -1.45 -36.82 3.94
CA TYR A 141 -2.71 -36.28 4.46
C TYR A 141 -2.96 -34.79 4.15
N CYS A 142 -4.24 -34.41 4.05
CA CYS A 142 -4.67 -33.01 4.07
C CYS A 142 -4.43 -32.38 5.46
N THR A 143 -4.66 -31.07 5.59
CA THR A 143 -4.51 -30.36 6.88
C THR A 143 -5.30 -31.02 8.01
N GLY A 144 -6.58 -31.33 7.79
CA GLY A 144 -7.45 -31.94 8.80
C GLY A 144 -6.99 -33.33 9.20
N HIS A 145 -6.78 -34.20 8.21
CA HIS A 145 -6.33 -35.57 8.44
C HIS A 145 -4.92 -35.66 9.04
N TYR A 146 -4.02 -34.74 8.69
CA TYR A 146 -2.69 -34.68 9.31
C TYR A 146 -2.77 -34.32 10.80
N VAL A 147 -3.65 -33.38 11.17
CA VAL A 147 -3.87 -33.00 12.57
C VAL A 147 -4.51 -34.16 13.35
N GLN A 148 -5.48 -34.85 12.74
CA GLN A 148 -6.11 -36.01 13.33
C GLN A 148 -5.12 -37.16 13.54
N PHE A 149 -4.33 -37.48 12.52
CA PHE A 149 -3.25 -38.47 12.60
C PHE A 149 -2.21 -38.11 13.67
N LYS A 150 -1.80 -36.84 13.77
CA LYS A 150 -0.87 -36.40 14.81
C LYS A 150 -1.45 -36.54 16.23
N LYS A 151 -2.77 -36.38 16.39
CA LYS A 151 -3.43 -36.41 17.69
C LYS A 151 -3.78 -37.83 18.14
N TYR A 152 -4.23 -38.68 17.23
CA TYR A 152 -4.79 -40.01 17.56
C TYR A 152 -3.96 -41.18 17.00
N GLY A 153 -3.01 -40.93 16.11
CA GLY A 153 -2.25 -41.97 15.41
C GLY A 153 -3.00 -42.63 14.24
N TYR A 154 -4.31 -42.40 14.10
CA TYR A 154 -5.16 -42.92 13.01
C TYR A 154 -6.22 -41.89 12.59
N ILE A 155 -6.90 -42.17 11.47
CA ILE A 155 -7.92 -41.29 10.88
C ILE A 155 -9.30 -41.90 11.11
N VAL A 156 -10.16 -41.18 11.83
CA VAL A 156 -11.55 -41.56 12.09
C VAL A 156 -12.40 -41.14 10.89
N LYS A 157 -13.19 -42.06 10.32
CA LYS A 157 -14.17 -41.78 9.26
C LYS A 157 -15.15 -40.67 9.71
N PRO A 158 -15.60 -39.78 8.83
CA PRO A 158 -16.43 -38.66 9.24
C PRO A 158 -17.82 -39.15 9.69
N VAL A 159 -18.08 -39.09 11.00
CA VAL A 159 -19.44 -39.05 11.54
C VAL A 159 -19.98 -37.66 11.19
N LYS A 160 -21.11 -37.56 10.46
CA LYS A 160 -21.77 -36.29 10.14
C LYS A 160 -21.89 -35.46 11.43
N GLN A 161 -21.09 -34.40 11.56
CA GLN A 161 -21.21 -33.48 12.68
C GLN A 161 -22.32 -32.49 12.35
N GLU A 162 -23.44 -32.58 13.06
CA GLU A 162 -24.50 -31.59 13.02
C GLU A 162 -23.91 -30.20 13.30
N THR A 163 -24.16 -29.26 12.38
CA THR A 163 -23.68 -27.89 12.48
C THR A 163 -24.37 -27.19 13.64
N ARG A 164 -23.68 -27.08 14.78
CA ARG A 164 -24.21 -26.38 15.96
C ARG A 164 -24.28 -24.88 15.69
N LEU A 165 -25.45 -24.28 15.89
CA LEU A 165 -25.74 -22.87 15.62
C LEU A 165 -25.41 -21.96 16.82
N CYS A 166 -25.13 -20.69 16.53
CA CYS A 166 -24.79 -19.68 17.52
C CYS A 166 -25.90 -19.50 18.57
N LYS A 167 -25.52 -19.44 19.85
CA LYS A 167 -26.44 -19.24 20.98
C LYS A 167 -27.01 -17.81 21.11
N ALA A 168 -26.73 -16.92 20.15
CA ALA A 168 -27.23 -15.56 20.19
C ALA A 168 -28.64 -15.52 19.59
N GLU A 169 -29.58 -14.86 20.26
CA GLU A 169 -30.98 -14.75 19.80
C GLU A 169 -31.04 -14.23 18.35
N GLY A 170 -31.72 -14.97 17.48
CA GLY A 170 -31.86 -14.64 16.05
C GLY A 170 -30.62 -14.90 15.18
N CYS A 171 -29.60 -15.62 15.66
CA CYS A 171 -28.38 -15.90 14.90
C CYS A 171 -28.30 -17.36 14.40
N ASN A 172 -28.52 -17.56 13.10
CA ASN A 172 -28.40 -18.88 12.44
C ASN A 172 -27.00 -19.17 11.89
N GLU A 173 -25.98 -18.47 12.37
CA GLU A 173 -24.60 -18.69 11.95
C GLU A 173 -23.95 -19.86 12.73
N PRO A 174 -23.06 -20.65 12.12
CA PRO A 174 -22.41 -21.78 12.78
C PRO A 174 -21.49 -21.33 13.94
N ILE A 175 -21.44 -22.14 15.00
CA ILE A 175 -20.55 -21.91 16.15
C ILE A 175 -19.10 -22.04 15.70
N ARG A 176 -18.31 -21.01 16.00
CA ARG A 176 -16.85 -21.04 15.87
C ARG A 176 -16.18 -21.43 17.18
N ALA A 177 -16.54 -20.76 18.28
CA ALA A 177 -15.93 -20.97 19.60
C ALA A 177 -16.84 -20.44 20.71
N ARG A 178 -16.80 -21.06 21.89
CA ARG A 178 -17.60 -20.69 23.09
C ARG A 178 -19.11 -20.52 22.80
N GLY A 179 -19.68 -21.39 21.96
CA GLY A 179 -21.12 -21.37 21.64
C GLY A 179 -21.57 -20.17 20.79
N CYS A 180 -20.63 -19.41 20.20
CA CYS A 180 -20.93 -18.23 19.40
C CYS A 180 -20.34 -18.33 17.99
N CYS A 181 -20.99 -17.69 17.01
CA CYS A 181 -20.43 -17.47 15.67
C CYS A 181 -19.23 -16.52 15.74
N ASP A 182 -18.46 -16.39 14.66
CA ASP A 182 -17.23 -15.57 14.67
C ASP A 182 -17.50 -14.11 15.07
N LYS A 183 -18.60 -13.51 14.58
CA LYS A 183 -19.00 -12.12 14.91
C LYS A 183 -19.30 -11.98 16.41
N HIS A 184 -20.12 -12.87 16.97
CA HIS A 184 -20.50 -12.86 18.38
C HIS A 184 -19.33 -13.24 19.30
N TYR A 185 -18.44 -14.14 18.87
CA TYR A 185 -17.21 -14.47 19.59
C TYR A 185 -16.25 -13.28 19.66
N GLN A 186 -16.11 -12.54 18.56
CA GLN A 186 -15.31 -11.31 18.54
C GLN A 186 -15.91 -10.23 19.45
N GLN A 187 -17.24 -10.06 19.43
CA GLN A 187 -17.93 -9.13 20.33
C GLN A 187 -17.75 -9.51 21.81
N LEU A 188 -17.93 -10.79 22.16
CA LEU A 188 -17.67 -11.31 23.50
C LEU A 188 -16.22 -11.08 23.95
N ARG A 189 -15.24 -11.29 23.05
CA ARG A 189 -13.82 -11.12 23.37
C ARG A 189 -13.46 -9.65 23.64
N ILE A 190 -14.09 -8.71 22.92
CA ILE A 190 -13.76 -7.28 23.01
C ILE A 190 -14.56 -6.59 24.13
N HIS A 191 -15.83 -6.95 24.31
CA HIS A 191 -16.76 -6.21 25.18
C HIS A 191 -17.26 -7.01 26.40
N GLY A 192 -16.90 -8.28 26.54
CA GLY A 192 -17.30 -9.13 27.66
C GLY A 192 -18.79 -9.49 27.70
N SER A 193 -19.62 -8.98 26.77
CA SER A 193 -21.05 -9.25 26.72
C SER A 193 -21.58 -9.22 25.28
N LEU A 194 -22.68 -9.94 25.04
CA LEU A 194 -23.39 -9.99 23.75
C LEU A 194 -24.42 -8.85 23.58
N LYS A 195 -24.63 -8.02 24.61
CA LYS A 195 -25.61 -6.92 24.53
C LYS A 195 -25.03 -5.79 23.68
N SER A 196 -25.67 -5.56 22.53
CA SER A 196 -25.38 -4.41 21.68
C SER A 196 -25.66 -3.13 22.47
N LYS A 197 -24.63 -2.32 22.79
CA LYS A 197 -24.85 -0.93 23.18
C LYS A 197 -25.49 -0.22 21.98
N SER A 198 -26.71 0.29 22.15
CA SER A 198 -27.37 1.10 21.14
C SER A 198 -26.42 2.22 20.72
N LYS A 199 -26.06 2.25 19.44
CA LYS A 199 -25.22 3.33 18.91
C LYS A 199 -26.02 4.61 19.03
N LYS A 200 -25.59 5.53 19.90
CA LYS A 200 -26.18 6.87 19.99
C LYS A 200 -26.14 7.49 18.59
N LEU A 201 -27.22 8.16 18.18
CA LEU A 201 -27.30 8.83 16.89
C LEU A 201 -26.65 10.21 16.96
N CYS A 202 -26.36 10.79 15.80
CA CYS A 202 -25.87 12.15 15.70
C CYS A 202 -26.91 13.15 16.17
N SER A 203 -26.50 14.13 16.97
CA SER A 203 -27.34 15.23 17.50
C SER A 203 -27.84 16.24 16.45
N VAL A 204 -27.63 16.00 15.16
CA VAL A 204 -28.09 16.91 14.09
C VAL A 204 -29.44 16.42 13.61
N GLU A 205 -30.45 17.28 13.63
CA GLU A 205 -31.79 16.95 13.18
C GLU A 205 -31.77 16.37 11.75
N GLY A 206 -32.46 15.26 11.54
CA GLY A 206 -32.46 14.52 10.26
C GLY A 206 -31.18 13.72 9.96
N CYS A 207 -30.27 13.53 10.92
CA CYS A 207 -29.08 12.67 10.74
C CYS A 207 -29.24 11.29 11.40
N THR A 208 -29.41 10.25 10.58
CA THR A 208 -29.48 8.85 11.04
C THR A 208 -28.12 8.19 11.23
N SER A 209 -27.03 8.95 11.12
CA SER A 209 -25.67 8.41 11.27
C SER A 209 -25.29 8.22 12.74
N PRO A 210 -24.54 7.16 13.10
CA PRO A 210 -24.11 6.94 14.47
C PRO A 210 -23.12 8.01 14.95
N HIS A 211 -23.30 8.46 16.19
CA HIS A 211 -22.42 9.33 16.95
C HIS A 211 -21.05 8.67 17.11
N GLN A 212 -19.99 9.43 16.85
CA GLN A 212 -18.61 8.99 17.07
C GLN A 212 -17.90 9.82 18.15
N SER A 213 -18.16 11.12 18.25
CA SER A 213 -17.47 12.03 19.17
C SER A 213 -18.35 13.24 19.50
N LYS A 214 -18.41 13.64 20.78
CA LYS A 214 -19.15 14.83 21.29
C LYS A 214 -20.59 15.02 20.76
N GLY A 215 -21.42 13.98 20.71
CA GLY A 215 -22.79 14.03 20.15
C GLY A 215 -22.88 13.97 18.61
N PHE A 216 -21.79 14.16 17.86
CA PHE A 216 -21.82 14.23 16.39
C PHE A 216 -21.28 12.99 15.66
N CYS A 217 -21.77 12.75 14.44
CA CYS A 217 -21.16 11.80 13.51
C CYS A 217 -19.81 12.36 13.01
N ASN A 218 -18.95 11.50 12.46
CA ASN A 218 -17.62 11.91 11.98
C ASN A 218 -17.65 13.08 10.98
N LYS A 219 -18.71 13.15 10.13
CA LYS A 219 -18.87 14.25 9.17
C LYS A 219 -19.19 15.58 9.86
N HIS A 220 -20.21 15.60 10.72
CA HIS A 220 -20.61 16.81 11.44
C HIS A 220 -19.54 17.26 12.45
N TYR A 221 -18.87 16.33 13.12
CA TYR A 221 -17.74 16.65 14.00
C TYR A 221 -16.60 17.36 13.23
N LYS A 222 -16.28 16.88 12.03
CA LYS A 222 -15.28 17.54 11.15
C LYS A 222 -15.73 18.89 10.61
N GLN A 223 -17.02 19.10 10.38
CA GLN A 223 -17.54 20.41 9.98
C GLN A 223 -17.44 21.41 11.14
N ILE A 224 -17.92 21.03 12.33
CA ILE A 224 -17.85 21.87 13.54
C ILE A 224 -16.40 22.23 13.88
N THR A 225 -15.48 21.26 13.84
CA THR A 225 -14.06 21.54 14.15
C THR A 225 -13.35 22.43 13.13
N ARG A 226 -13.88 22.57 11.90
CA ARG A 226 -13.26 23.37 10.84
C ARG A 226 -13.91 24.73 10.64
N HIS A 227 -15.21 24.81 10.83
CA HIS A 227 -16.01 26.00 10.51
C HIS A 227 -16.76 26.54 11.73
N ASN A 228 -16.66 25.91 12.90
CA ASN A 228 -17.45 26.22 14.11
C ASN A 228 -18.98 26.15 13.93
N GLU A 229 -19.47 25.74 12.76
CA GLU A 229 -20.88 25.57 12.42
C GLU A 229 -21.11 24.31 11.56
N ILE A 230 -22.36 23.84 11.52
CA ILE A 230 -22.78 22.74 10.65
C ILE A 230 -23.38 23.34 9.37
N ILE A 231 -22.59 23.36 8.30
CA ILE A 231 -23.08 23.81 7.00
C ILE A 231 -23.85 22.66 6.34
N ASP A 232 -25.19 22.74 6.33
CA ASP A 232 -26.06 21.71 5.77
C ASP A 232 -26.26 21.87 4.26
N TYR A 233 -25.34 21.27 3.48
CA TYR A 233 -25.48 21.21 2.03
C TYR A 233 -26.58 20.25 1.53
N ARG A 234 -27.36 19.59 2.41
CA ARG A 234 -28.38 18.59 1.99
C ARG A 234 -29.71 19.16 1.50
N LEU A 235 -29.99 20.46 1.68
CA LEU A 235 -31.26 21.07 1.23
C LEU A 235 -31.27 21.43 -0.28
N HIS A 236 -30.13 21.68 -0.91
CA HIS A 236 -30.10 21.94 -2.36
C HIS A 236 -29.98 20.65 -3.17
N ARG A 237 -31.08 19.94 -3.43
CA ARG A 237 -31.08 18.83 -4.41
C ARG A 237 -31.03 19.30 -5.87
N GLY A 238 -31.29 20.57 -6.14
CA GLY A 238 -31.32 21.17 -7.48
C GLY A 238 -30.21 22.21 -7.71
N CYS A 239 -30.11 22.68 -8.95
CA CYS A 239 -29.24 23.78 -9.32
C CYS A 239 -29.89 25.11 -8.94
N MET A 240 -29.13 26.06 -8.40
CA MET A 240 -29.61 27.43 -8.10
C MET A 240 -29.95 28.29 -9.34
N VAL A 241 -29.79 27.76 -10.56
CA VAL A 241 -30.13 28.53 -11.77
C VAL A 241 -31.63 28.35 -12.00
N GLU A 242 -32.37 29.46 -12.04
CA GLU A 242 -33.81 29.46 -12.29
C GLU A 242 -34.15 28.63 -13.54
N GLY A 243 -35.13 27.74 -13.41
CA GLY A 243 -35.51 26.79 -14.46
C GLY A 243 -34.58 25.58 -14.64
N CYS A 244 -33.59 25.35 -13.76
CA CYS A 244 -32.67 24.21 -13.87
C CYS A 244 -32.93 23.09 -12.84
N ASN A 245 -33.59 22.02 -13.30
CA ASN A 245 -33.90 20.85 -12.46
C ASN A 245 -32.74 19.84 -12.31
N ASN A 246 -31.53 20.19 -12.74
CA ASN A 246 -30.40 19.28 -12.66
C ASN A 246 -29.84 19.19 -11.24
N LYS A 247 -29.38 17.99 -10.86
CA LYS A 247 -28.73 17.75 -9.55
C LYS A 247 -27.49 18.63 -9.39
N HIS A 248 -27.36 19.25 -8.21
CA HIS A 248 -26.18 20.05 -7.90
C HIS A 248 -24.91 19.16 -7.86
N LYS A 249 -23.79 19.71 -8.34
CA LYS A 249 -22.48 19.04 -8.32
C LYS A 249 -21.54 19.70 -7.30
N ALA A 250 -21.46 21.03 -7.30
CA ALA A 250 -20.62 21.79 -6.38
C ALA A 250 -21.11 23.24 -6.32
N ARG A 251 -20.99 23.90 -5.15
CA ARG A 251 -21.38 25.31 -4.93
C ARG A 251 -22.81 25.64 -5.38
N GLY A 252 -23.79 24.77 -5.10
CA GLY A 252 -25.18 24.99 -5.50
C GLY A 252 -25.48 24.92 -7.00
N LEU A 253 -24.49 24.64 -7.86
CA LEU A 253 -24.65 24.59 -9.32
C LEU A 253 -24.58 23.14 -9.85
N CYS A 254 -25.37 22.85 -10.90
CA CYS A 254 -25.24 21.60 -11.63
C CYS A 254 -23.91 21.54 -12.39
N LYS A 255 -23.51 20.34 -12.83
CA LYS A 255 -22.24 20.14 -13.57
C LYS A 255 -22.07 21.13 -14.73
N LYS A 256 -23.12 21.37 -15.52
CA LYS A 256 -23.08 22.28 -16.68
C LYS A 256 -22.89 23.75 -16.25
N HIS A 257 -23.65 24.22 -15.27
CA HIS A 257 -23.56 25.60 -14.79
C HIS A 257 -22.26 25.88 -14.03
N TYR A 258 -21.79 24.91 -13.23
CA TYR A 258 -20.49 25.01 -12.58
C TYR A 258 -19.35 25.11 -13.61
N GLN A 259 -19.39 24.30 -14.68
CA GLN A 259 -18.37 24.35 -15.73
C GLN A 259 -18.40 25.68 -16.49
N ARG A 260 -19.60 26.21 -16.78
CA ARG A 260 -19.75 27.52 -17.45
C ARG A 260 -19.13 28.64 -16.62
N VAL A 261 -19.46 28.70 -15.32
CA VAL A 261 -18.91 29.69 -14.39
C VAL A 261 -17.40 29.57 -14.26
N MET A 262 -16.86 28.35 -14.13
CA MET A 262 -15.41 28.16 -14.05
C MET A 262 -14.70 28.52 -15.36
N ASN A 263 -15.32 28.27 -16.52
CA ASN A 263 -14.75 28.62 -17.82
C ASN A 263 -14.74 30.14 -18.06
N THR A 264 -15.79 30.86 -17.65
CA THR A 264 -15.80 32.34 -17.72
C THR A 264 -14.82 32.94 -16.73
N LEU A 265 -14.76 32.44 -15.49
CA LEU A 265 -13.76 32.90 -14.50
C LEU A 265 -12.33 32.67 -14.98
N ASN A 266 -12.03 31.50 -15.55
CA ASN A 266 -10.71 31.20 -16.11
C ASN A 266 -10.39 32.07 -17.34
N LYS A 267 -11.39 32.41 -18.19
CA LYS A 267 -11.19 33.35 -19.30
C LYS A 267 -10.86 34.76 -18.79
N VAL A 268 -11.61 35.27 -17.81
CA VAL A 268 -11.40 36.61 -17.23
C VAL A 268 -10.05 36.68 -16.49
N GLN A 269 -9.67 35.63 -15.77
CA GLN A 269 -8.35 35.53 -15.12
C GLN A 269 -7.21 35.52 -16.14
N ASN A 270 -7.38 34.83 -17.28
CA ASN A 270 -6.37 34.78 -18.33
C ASN A 270 -6.28 36.08 -19.16
N THR A 271 -7.38 36.84 -19.33
CA THR A 271 -7.37 38.09 -20.11
C THR A 271 -6.89 39.29 -19.31
N TYR A 272 -7.14 39.34 -17.98
CA TYR A 272 -6.80 40.51 -17.16
C TYR A 272 -5.74 40.23 -16.07
N ASN A 273 -5.25 38.99 -15.94
CA ASN A 273 -4.25 38.59 -14.93
C ASN A 273 -4.62 38.96 -13.48
N ILE A 274 -5.92 39.13 -13.19
CA ILE A 274 -6.43 39.47 -11.86
C ILE A 274 -6.58 38.18 -11.04
N LYS A 275 -5.89 38.10 -9.90
CA LYS A 275 -6.17 37.07 -8.89
C LYS A 275 -7.49 37.40 -8.19
N VAL A 276 -8.61 36.94 -8.75
CA VAL A 276 -9.89 37.00 -8.05
C VAL A 276 -9.87 35.96 -6.92
N GLY A 277 -9.46 36.40 -5.73
CA GLY A 277 -9.73 35.68 -4.50
C GLY A 277 -11.23 35.74 -4.25
N VAL A 278 -11.88 34.59 -4.21
CA VAL A 278 -13.30 34.51 -3.83
C VAL A 278 -13.35 34.82 -2.34
N VAL A 279 -13.87 35.99 -1.99
CA VAL A 279 -14.27 36.33 -0.63
C VAL A 279 -15.34 35.32 -0.24
N ASN A 280 -15.06 34.49 0.75
CA ASN A 280 -16.07 33.64 1.35
C ASN A 280 -16.69 34.46 2.49
N GLU A 281 -17.82 35.09 2.19
CA GLU A 281 -18.78 35.50 3.23
C GLU A 281 -19.51 34.27 3.78
#